data_AF-A0A849PYY4-F1
#
_entry.id   AF-A0A849PYY4-F1
#
_cell.length_a   1.000
_cell.length_b   1.000
_cell.length_c   1.000
_cell.angle_alpha   90.00
_cell.angle_beta   90.00
_cell.angle_gamma   90.00
#
_symmetry.space_group_name_H-M   'P 1'
#
loop_
_entity.id
_entity.type
_entity.pdbx_description
1 polymer ?
#
loop_
_entity_poly.entity_id
_entity_poly.type
_entity_poly.pdbx_seq_one_letter_code
_entity_poly.pdbx_strand_id
1 'polypeptide(L)'
;MNVKIPYGKDFVDLDVTIPHEVLSPNEPEVGDESSIILEALSDPVEKEPFEEFANNADKILVIVNDATRPTPTARVLEEVQDTLRSHPDVKFIVATGAHRGPTEDEFRFIFGNLY
;
A
#
# COMPACT_ATOMS: atom_id res chain seq x y z
N MET A 1 22.27 4.98 -26.53
CA MET A 1 21.35 3.98 -25.95
C MET A 1 20.12 4.75 -25.52
N ASN A 2 18.93 4.25 -25.85
CA ASN A 2 17.70 4.91 -25.47
C ASN A 2 17.29 4.47 -24.05
N VAL A 3 17.24 5.41 -23.11
CA VAL A 3 16.83 5.21 -21.71
C VAL A 3 15.48 5.88 -21.49
N LYS A 4 14.53 5.14 -20.92
CA LYS A 4 13.21 5.66 -20.57
C LYS A 4 13.20 6.24 -19.16
N ILE A 5 12.92 7.53 -19.04
CA ILE A 5 12.87 8.24 -17.77
C ILE A 5 11.40 8.50 -17.39
N PRO A 6 10.92 8.06 -16.22
CA PRO A 6 9.58 8.40 -15.74
C PRO A 6 9.41 9.92 -15.63
N TYR A 7 8.35 10.45 -16.24
CA TYR A 7 8.02 11.87 -16.19
C TYR A 7 6.51 12.09 -16.22
N GLY A 8 5.96 12.56 -15.10
CA GLY A 8 4.52 12.74 -14.94
C GLY A 8 3.79 11.38 -14.99
N LYS A 9 2.93 11.19 -16.00
CA LYS A 9 2.19 9.94 -16.22
C LYS A 9 2.78 9.05 -17.33
N ASP A 10 3.87 9.50 -17.95
CA ASP A 10 4.48 8.86 -19.11
C ASP A 10 6.00 8.70 -18.92
N PHE A 11 6.68 8.35 -20.00
CA PHE A 11 8.13 8.25 -20.07
C PHE A 11 8.67 9.21 -21.13
N VAL A 12 9.87 9.74 -20.88
CA VAL A 12 10.66 10.44 -21.89
C VAL A 12 11.81 9.53 -22.32
N ASP A 13 11.93 9.32 -23.63
CA ASP A 13 13.04 8.61 -24.24
C ASP A 13 14.27 9.53 -24.35
N LEU A 14 15.40 9.11 -23.79
CA LEU A 14 16.67 9.84 -23.82
C LEU A 14 17.72 9.03 -24.56
N ASP A 15 18.24 9.54 -25.68
CA ASP A 15 19.39 8.93 -26.36
C ASP A 15 20.71 9.44 -25.77
N VAL A 16 21.40 8.57 -25.04
CA VAL A 16 22.70 8.86 -24.43
C VAL A 16 23.82 8.32 -25.33
N THR A 17 24.68 9.22 -25.79
CA THR A 17 25.76 8.93 -26.77
C THR A 17 27.16 8.85 -26.15
N ILE A 18 27.32 9.22 -24.87
CA ILE A 18 28.57 9.09 -24.11
C ILE A 18 28.64 7.73 -23.42
N PRO A 19 29.83 7.20 -23.06
CA PRO A 19 29.93 6.00 -22.23
C PRO A 19 29.20 6.17 -20.89
N HIS A 20 28.37 5.20 -20.52
CA HIS A 20 27.53 5.24 -19.32
C HIS A 20 27.16 3.84 -18.83
N GLU A 21 26.66 3.80 -17.59
CA GLU A 21 26.00 2.64 -16.98
C GLU A 21 24.64 3.10 -16.43
N VAL A 22 23.63 2.25 -16.53
CA VAL A 22 22.29 2.51 -15.97
C VAL A 22 22.16 1.72 -14.68
N LEU A 23 21.97 2.42 -13.56
CA LEU A 23 21.69 1.79 -12.27
C LEU A 23 20.18 1.67 -12.09
N SER A 24 19.70 0.46 -11.86
CA SER A 24 18.29 0.17 -11.57
C SER A 24 18.17 -0.60 -10.25
N PRO A 25 17.01 -0.52 -9.56
CA PRO A 25 16.73 -1.38 -8.43
C PRO A 25 16.79 -2.87 -8.80
N ASN A 26 17.04 -3.73 -7.81
CA ASN A 26 16.82 -5.16 -7.98
C ASN A 26 15.32 -5.42 -8.10
N GLU A 27 14.94 -6.25 -9.06
CA GLU A 27 13.56 -6.72 -9.20
C GLU A 27 13.26 -7.79 -8.14
N PRO A 28 12.23 -7.63 -7.31
CA PRO A 28 11.80 -8.69 -6.39
C PRO A 28 11.10 -9.82 -7.14
N GLU A 29 11.01 -11.00 -6.52
CA GLU A 29 10.07 -12.01 -6.99
C GLU A 29 8.64 -11.51 -6.82
N VAL A 30 7.84 -11.60 -7.88
CA VAL A 30 6.45 -11.15 -7.90
C VAL A 30 5.53 -12.37 -7.95
N GLY A 31 4.61 -12.43 -6.99
CA GLY A 31 3.56 -13.45 -6.93
C GLY A 31 2.16 -12.86 -7.05
N ASP A 32 1.16 -13.68 -6.74
CA ASP A 32 -0.22 -13.22 -6.65
C ASP A 32 -0.39 -12.29 -5.43
N GLU A 33 -0.91 -11.09 -5.69
CA GLU A 33 -0.98 -10.01 -4.69
C GLU A 33 -1.83 -10.39 -3.47
N SER A 34 -3.01 -11.00 -3.66
CA SER A 34 -3.86 -11.47 -2.55
C SER A 34 -3.14 -12.54 -1.74
N SER A 35 -2.54 -13.51 -2.43
CA SER A 35 -1.89 -14.65 -1.78
C SER A 35 -0.74 -14.18 -0.89
N ILE A 36 0.08 -13.23 -1.36
CA ILE A 36 1.18 -12.64 -0.58
C ILE A 36 0.65 -11.90 0.66
N ILE A 37 -0.41 -11.11 0.51
CA ILE A 37 -1.01 -10.36 1.63
C ILE A 37 -1.57 -11.32 2.68
N LEU A 38 -2.33 -12.33 2.24
CA LEU A 38 -2.95 -13.32 3.13
C LEU A 38 -1.90 -14.16 3.87
N GLU A 39 -0.85 -14.60 3.18
CA GLU A 39 0.27 -15.32 3.79
C GLU A 39 0.91 -14.47 4.90
N ALA A 40 1.23 -13.21 4.62
CA ALA A 40 1.84 -12.30 5.58
C ALA A 40 0.94 -11.99 6.80
N LEU A 41 -0.38 -11.99 6.62
CA LEU A 41 -1.35 -11.81 7.71
C LEU A 41 -1.51 -13.07 8.57
N SER A 42 -1.33 -14.25 7.96
CA SER A 42 -1.49 -15.55 8.62
C SER A 42 -0.24 -16.03 9.37
N ASP A 43 0.96 -15.64 8.90
CA ASP A 43 2.25 -15.99 9.49
C ASP A 43 3.14 -14.74 9.69
N PRO A 44 2.78 -13.85 10.64
CA PRO A 44 3.52 -12.62 10.86
C PRO A 44 4.81 -12.85 11.64
N VAL A 45 5.80 -11.98 11.42
CA VAL A 45 7.12 -12.07 12.08
C VAL A 45 6.99 -11.85 13.59
N GLU A 46 7.32 -12.90 14.37
CA GLU A 46 7.37 -12.90 15.83
C GLU A 46 6.07 -12.42 16.52
N LYS A 47 4.92 -12.69 15.89
CA LYS A 47 3.59 -12.27 16.37
C LYS A 47 2.52 -13.33 16.11
N GLU A 48 1.39 -13.15 16.77
CA GLU A 48 0.16 -13.88 16.51
C GLU A 48 -0.48 -13.46 15.16
N PRO A 49 -1.22 -14.35 14.48
CA PRO A 49 -1.93 -14.02 13.24
C PRO A 49 -2.84 -12.80 13.38
N PHE A 50 -3.04 -12.06 12.29
CA PHE A 50 -3.82 -10.81 12.31
C PHE A 50 -5.23 -10.99 12.88
N GLU A 51 -5.93 -12.08 12.53
CA GLU A 51 -7.27 -12.36 13.05
C GLU A 51 -7.27 -12.56 14.57
N GLU A 52 -6.26 -13.24 15.12
CA GLU A 52 -6.13 -13.43 16.57
C GLU A 52 -5.85 -12.10 17.27
N PHE A 53 -4.91 -11.32 16.74
CA PHE A 53 -4.60 -9.98 17.24
C PHE A 53 -5.85 -9.09 17.26
N ALA A 54 -6.59 -9.04 16.16
CA ALA A 54 -7.75 -8.18 16.00
C ALA A 54 -8.92 -8.60 16.91
N ASN A 55 -9.18 -9.90 17.05
CA ASN A 55 -10.26 -10.41 17.89
C ASN A 55 -10.01 -10.20 19.40
N ASN A 56 -8.74 -10.09 19.80
CA ASN A 56 -8.36 -9.86 21.20
C ASN A 56 -8.27 -8.37 21.56
N ALA A 57 -8.43 -7.46 20.60
CA ALA A 57 -8.38 -6.03 20.84
C ALA A 57 -9.72 -5.48 21.35
N ASP A 58 -9.68 -4.53 22.29
CA ASP A 58 -10.91 -3.81 22.70
C ASP A 58 -11.31 -2.76 21.65
N LYS A 59 -10.32 -2.17 20.97
CA LYS A 59 -10.45 -1.08 19.99
C LYS A 59 -9.35 -1.20 18.95
N ILE A 60 -9.70 -0.99 17.68
CA ILE A 60 -8.76 -1.00 16.57
C ILE A 60 -8.66 0.40 15.96
N LEU A 61 -7.44 0.91 15.83
CA LEU A 61 -7.14 2.09 15.03
C LEU A 61 -6.24 1.67 13.87
N VAL A 62 -6.76 1.73 12.65
CA VAL A 62 -6.02 1.44 11.42
C VAL A 62 -5.41 2.73 10.90
N ILE A 63 -4.08 2.78 10.87
CA ILE A 63 -3.33 3.89 10.29
C ILE A 63 -3.08 3.56 8.81
N VAL A 64 -3.55 4.41 7.91
CA VAL A 64 -3.32 4.28 6.47
C VAL A 64 -2.44 5.40 5.95
N ASN A 65 -1.65 5.13 4.92
CA ASN A 65 -0.86 6.17 4.25
C ASN A 65 -1.77 7.19 3.55
N ASP A 66 -1.27 8.41 3.37
CA ASP A 66 -1.93 9.38 2.48
C ASP A 66 -1.77 9.00 1.00
N ALA A 67 -2.48 9.71 0.13
CA ALA A 67 -2.51 9.45 -1.31
C ALA A 67 -1.18 9.75 -2.03
N THR A 68 -0.19 10.32 -1.35
CA THR A 68 1.15 10.56 -1.92
C THR A 68 2.04 9.32 -1.85
N ARG A 69 1.58 8.27 -1.17
CA ARG A 69 2.29 6.98 -1.08
C ARG A 69 1.70 5.98 -2.06
N PRO A 70 2.54 5.28 -2.86
CA PRO A 70 2.08 4.28 -3.81
C PRO A 70 1.76 2.94 -3.12
N THR A 71 1.38 2.96 -1.84
CA THR A 71 1.00 1.75 -1.11
C THR A 71 -0.35 1.27 -1.65
N PRO A 72 -0.52 -0.03 -1.96
CA PRO A 72 -1.82 -0.58 -2.40
C PRO A 72 -2.77 -0.74 -1.21
N THR A 73 -3.08 0.37 -0.53
CA THR A 73 -3.86 0.37 0.71
C THR A 73 -5.25 -0.22 0.51
N ALA A 74 -5.96 0.18 -0.54
CA ALA A 74 -7.28 -0.38 -0.85
C ALA A 74 -7.25 -1.91 -0.95
N ARG A 75 -6.21 -2.47 -1.57
CA ARG A 75 -6.05 -3.91 -1.71
C ARG A 75 -5.85 -4.61 -0.36
N VAL A 76 -4.94 -4.10 0.45
CA VAL A 76 -4.70 -4.65 1.80
C VAL A 76 -5.98 -4.59 2.63
N LEU A 77 -6.72 -3.48 2.55
CA LEU A 77 -7.98 -3.33 3.26
C LEU A 77 -9.06 -4.29 2.77
N GLU A 78 -9.11 -4.61 1.48
CA GLU A 78 -10.03 -5.63 0.95
C GLU A 78 -9.79 -7.01 1.58
N GLU A 79 -8.53 -7.40 1.82
CA GLU A 79 -8.18 -8.69 2.43
C GLU A 79 -8.49 -8.75 3.94
N VAL A 80 -8.46 -7.62 4.65
CA VAL A 80 -8.76 -7.55 6.10
C VAL A 80 -10.18 -7.08 6.44
N GLN A 81 -10.98 -6.73 5.43
CA GLN A 81 -12.25 -6.03 5.65
C GLN A 81 -13.24 -6.81 6.51
N ASP A 82 -13.27 -8.14 6.40
CA ASP A 82 -14.25 -8.97 7.11
C ASP A 82 -13.96 -9.01 8.62
N THR A 83 -12.69 -9.13 8.99
CA THR A 83 -12.23 -9.00 10.38
C THR A 83 -12.54 -7.60 10.92
N LEU A 84 -12.23 -6.55 10.16
CA LEU A 84 -12.49 -5.18 10.61
C LEU A 84 -13.99 -4.86 10.73
N ARG A 85 -14.83 -5.37 9.81
CA ARG A 85 -16.29 -5.14 9.84
C ARG A 85 -17.00 -5.88 10.96
N SER A 86 -16.49 -7.03 11.37
CA SER A 86 -17.05 -7.80 12.48
C SER A 86 -16.66 -7.24 13.85
N HIS A 87 -15.62 -6.40 13.92
CA HIS A 87 -15.15 -5.79 15.16
C HIS A 87 -16.00 -4.56 15.57
N PRO A 88 -16.38 -4.41 16.86
CA PRO A 88 -17.34 -3.39 17.29
C PRO A 88 -16.81 -1.94 17.33
N ASP A 89 -15.50 -1.73 17.48
CA ASP A 89 -14.87 -0.39 17.50
C ASP A 89 -13.63 -0.37 16.60
N VAL A 90 -13.82 0.06 15.35
CA VAL A 90 -12.74 0.26 14.36
C VAL A 90 -12.74 1.71 13.88
N LYS A 91 -11.57 2.34 13.90
CA LYS A 91 -11.35 3.70 13.40
C LYS A 91 -10.21 3.73 12.41
N PHE A 92 -10.25 4.70 11.51
CA PHE A 92 -9.20 4.96 10.56
C PHE A 92 -8.58 6.33 10.81
N ILE A 93 -7.27 6.43 10.61
CA ILE A 93 -6.56 7.70 10.54
C ILE A 93 -5.64 7.69 9.32
N VAL A 94 -5.73 8.73 8.50
CA VAL A 94 -4.80 8.93 7.39
C VAL A 94 -3.56 9.64 7.92
N ALA A 95 -2.40 9.00 7.79
CA ALA A 95 -1.11 9.51 8.25
C ALA A 95 -0.54 10.56 7.26
N THR A 96 -1.11 11.75 7.27
CA THR A 96 -0.68 12.86 6.39
C THR A 96 0.67 13.47 6.79
N GLY A 97 1.09 13.31 8.05
CA GLY A 97 2.26 14.01 8.58
C GLY A 97 2.12 15.53 8.40
N ALA A 98 3.07 16.15 7.70
CA ALA A 98 3.05 17.59 7.38
C ALA A 98 2.25 17.93 6.11
N HIS A 99 1.73 16.95 5.37
CA HIS A 99 0.92 17.19 4.17
C HIS A 99 -0.48 17.69 4.54
N ARG A 100 -1.17 18.25 3.54
CA ARG A 100 -2.60 18.57 3.67
C ARG A 100 -3.44 17.30 3.82
N GLY A 101 -4.66 17.46 4.32
CA GLY A 101 -5.66 16.39 4.32
C GLY A 101 -6.01 15.92 2.89
N PRO A 102 -6.43 14.65 2.71
CA PRO A 102 -6.84 14.13 1.40
C PRO A 102 -8.07 14.85 0.84
N THR A 103 -8.14 14.94 -0.49
CA THR A 103 -9.38 15.26 -1.21
C THR A 103 -10.29 14.03 -1.28
N GLU A 104 -11.52 14.23 -1.74
CA GLU A 104 -12.48 13.15 -2.04
C GLU A 104 -11.89 12.08 -2.97
N ASP A 105 -11.26 12.48 -4.07
CA ASP A 105 -10.66 11.56 -5.04
C ASP A 105 -9.48 10.79 -4.43
N GLU A 106 -8.72 11.44 -3.55
CA GLU A 106 -7.62 10.82 -2.82
C GLU A 106 -8.11 9.83 -1.76
N PHE A 107 -9.25 10.11 -1.12
CA PHE A 107 -9.89 9.12 -0.25
C PHE A 107 -10.37 7.91 -1.04
N ARG A 108 -10.98 8.10 -2.22
CA ARG A 108 -11.34 7.00 -3.13
C ARG A 108 -10.13 6.18 -3.57
N PHE A 109 -8.99 6.82 -3.77
CA PHE A 109 -7.73 6.13 -4.04
C PHE A 109 -7.24 5.31 -2.84
N ILE A 110 -7.23 5.89 -1.63
CA ILE A 110 -6.73 5.23 -0.41
C ILE A 110 -7.60 4.02 -0.03
N PHE A 111 -8.93 4.19 -0.06
CA PHE A 111 -9.89 3.21 0.47
C PHE A 111 -10.55 2.35 -0.61
N GLY A 112 -10.47 2.74 -1.89
CA GLY A 112 -11.05 1.98 -3.01
C GLY A 112 -12.55 1.75 -2.86
N ASN A 113 -12.97 0.50 -2.98
CA ASN A 113 -14.37 0.07 -2.87
C ASN A 113 -14.96 0.21 -1.46
N LEU A 114 -14.13 0.54 -0.46
CA LEU A 114 -14.54 0.72 0.94
C LEU A 114 -14.88 2.17 1.29
N TYR A 115 -14.79 3.10 0.34
CA TYR A 115 -15.15 4.52 0.51
C TYR A 115 -16.56 4.85 0.02
#